data_AF-A0A0D2BRA0-F1
#
_entry.id   AF-A0A0D2BRA0-F1
#
_cell.length_a   1.000
_cell.length_b   1.000
_cell.length_c   1.000
_cell.angle_alpha   90.00
_cell.angle_beta   90.00
_cell.angle_gamma   90.00
#
_symmetry.space_group_name_H-M   'P 1'
#
loop_
_entity.id
_entity.type
_entity.pdbx_description
1 polymer ?
#
loop_
_entity_poly.entity_id
_entity_poly.type
_entity_poly.pdbx_seq_one_letter_code
_entity_poly.pdbx_strand_id
1 'polypeptide(L)'
;MAKERYDYDFHCVLVEPQQTSSGKIGALAVSRRPSLISTISGLGLHDLVQMLSCLRRSNSAPIDLVNMEELKASAAALFQSASDPNPSLGDVDLHTTGIPMDRLALVFAVLANSTFELRDPQICPAFLELSTILCEDYAGESTFDLVVTFLLQHVCVLRTSTSNRARDLIGQAVRAAHELGINRGRGVRNAFHAARLYLLLFFCDLYSAMTYNTPPYIKPDDYDPSVFQPLLQTEPRLRSLLDLLSLNGQIVNKLYNEDYSYEKVMSLEDVIGQVYSRIGKPWDSKWHSEDSFVFRCETLALNHMHWSRILLRSPLLLLKSHWVSSLSICVRSAQTLLSIYFNILGPGIRVMAHAATPPVDNHEGRQLQEATNLPPTWRQVQRITTSALIVIYCFWHGETSYEESGRACAMALLLLEFRRTRWGSTLDDAQRSIRALAGISGIWLRPFLEEMLPRASEECLARVAGDHPSFPFAQPDRSLTIQEARGDRFEQLEWHSALTDPRDQQGQAPSNMNVADGAPAGSSTAPSQDIYDFLLLDLPISSFWNSEGS
;
A
#
# COMPACT_ATOMS: atom_id res chain seq x y z
N MET A 1 -23.11 -17.02 -14.74
CA MET A 1 -23.17 -16.01 -15.82
C MET A 1 -22.09 -16.19 -16.88
N ALA A 2 -20.78 -16.00 -16.62
CA ALA A 2 -19.75 -16.13 -17.66
C ALA A 2 -19.64 -17.54 -18.27
N LYS A 3 -19.60 -18.58 -17.42
CA LYS A 3 -19.64 -19.98 -17.85
C LYS A 3 -20.92 -20.32 -18.63
N GLU A 4 -22.07 -19.91 -18.13
CA GLU A 4 -23.37 -20.23 -18.75
C GLU A 4 -23.59 -19.48 -20.08
N ARG A 5 -23.05 -18.26 -20.21
CA ARG A 5 -23.29 -17.38 -21.36
C ARG A 5 -22.19 -17.47 -22.42
N TYR A 6 -20.97 -17.80 -22.02
CA TYR A 6 -19.77 -17.75 -22.89
C TYR A 6 -18.90 -19.00 -22.81
N ASP A 7 -19.33 -20.06 -22.11
CA ASP A 7 -18.57 -21.29 -21.88
C ASP A 7 -17.15 -21.04 -21.31
N TYR A 8 -17.01 -19.96 -20.53
CA TYR A 8 -15.75 -19.55 -19.94
C TYR A 8 -15.59 -20.10 -18.53
N ASP A 9 -14.59 -20.97 -18.32
CA ASP A 9 -14.17 -21.43 -17.00
C ASP A 9 -13.07 -20.52 -16.43
N PHE A 10 -13.42 -19.81 -15.35
CA PHE A 10 -12.51 -18.89 -14.67
C PHE A 10 -11.55 -19.67 -13.76
N HIS A 11 -10.26 -19.66 -14.11
CA HIS A 11 -9.19 -20.18 -13.27
C HIS A 11 -8.15 -19.08 -12.98
N CYS A 12 -8.40 -18.31 -11.92
CA CYS A 12 -7.41 -17.41 -11.35
C CYS A 12 -7.16 -17.80 -9.89
N VAL A 13 -6.05 -18.51 -9.65
CA VAL A 13 -5.66 -18.91 -8.30
C VAL A 13 -4.78 -17.82 -7.72
N LEU A 14 -5.37 -16.91 -6.94
CA LEU A 14 -4.65 -15.84 -6.25
C LEU A 14 -3.93 -16.33 -4.98
N VAL A 15 -3.29 -17.50 -5.06
CA VAL A 15 -2.47 -18.05 -3.97
C VAL A 15 -1.10 -17.40 -4.05
N GLU A 16 -0.63 -16.90 -2.91
CA GLU A 16 0.70 -16.32 -2.83
C GLU A 16 1.75 -17.36 -3.23
N PRO A 17 2.65 -17.06 -4.18
CA PRO A 17 3.69 -18.00 -4.55
C PRO A 17 4.56 -18.28 -3.32
N GLN A 18 4.70 -19.56 -2.96
CA GLN A 18 5.75 -19.94 -2.02
C GLN A 18 7.08 -19.51 -2.63
N GLN A 19 7.87 -18.71 -1.92
CA GLN A 19 9.19 -18.29 -2.40
C GLN A 19 9.98 -19.54 -2.81
N THR A 20 10.20 -19.70 -4.12
CA THR A 20 10.95 -20.82 -4.70
C THR A 20 12.41 -20.69 -4.29
N SER A 21 12.83 -21.45 -3.27
CA SER A 21 14.21 -21.84 -2.90
C SER A 21 15.31 -20.76 -2.71
N SER A 22 15.15 -19.52 -3.16
CA SER A 22 16.05 -18.39 -2.87
C SER A 22 15.66 -17.61 -1.61
N GLY A 23 14.51 -17.93 -0.98
CA GLY A 23 14.00 -17.24 0.20
C GLY A 23 13.45 -18.13 1.32
N LYS A 24 13.69 -19.45 1.29
CA LYS A 24 13.40 -20.31 2.45
C LYS A 24 14.41 -20.04 3.56
N ILE A 25 14.03 -19.19 4.52
CA ILE A 25 14.43 -19.34 5.93
C ILE A 25 13.23 -20.00 6.61
N GLY A 26 13.30 -21.32 6.82
CA GLY A 26 12.26 -22.04 7.56
C GLY A 26 12.15 -23.54 7.26
N ALA A 27 12.86 -24.32 8.07
CA ALA A 27 12.65 -25.72 8.45
C ALA A 27 12.87 -26.87 7.43
N LEU A 28 13.82 -27.74 7.82
CA LEU A 28 14.08 -29.12 7.40
C LEU A 28 14.92 -29.37 6.13
N ALA A 29 16.23 -29.13 6.25
CA ALA A 29 17.25 -30.16 6.05
C ALA A 29 18.58 -29.64 6.62
N VAL A 30 19.24 -30.42 7.46
CA VAL A 30 20.58 -30.16 8.01
C VAL A 30 21.59 -30.25 6.87
N SER A 31 21.76 -29.17 6.12
CA SER A 31 23.02 -28.85 5.45
C SER A 31 23.38 -27.42 5.82
N ARG A 32 24.60 -27.25 6.36
CA ARG A 32 25.12 -25.97 6.84
C ARG A 32 25.17 -24.97 5.68
N ARG A 33 24.13 -24.14 5.52
CA ARG A 33 24.27 -22.86 4.82
C ARG A 33 25.19 -21.96 5.66
N PRO A 34 26.13 -21.22 5.06
CA PRO A 34 26.82 -20.15 5.78
C PRO A 34 25.77 -19.16 6.31
N SER A 35 25.91 -18.72 7.57
CA SER A 35 25.00 -17.72 8.16
C SER A 35 25.07 -16.43 7.35
N LEU A 36 23.94 -15.78 7.11
CA LEU A 36 23.92 -14.48 6.41
C LEU A 36 24.75 -13.44 7.16
N ILE A 37 24.93 -13.60 8.47
CA ILE A 37 25.73 -12.71 9.32
C ILE A 37 27.19 -12.63 8.84
N SER A 38 27.73 -13.66 8.17
CA SER A 38 29.09 -13.59 7.62
C SER A 38 29.23 -12.59 6.47
N THR A 39 28.14 -12.11 5.87
CA THR A 39 28.21 -11.08 4.82
C THR A 39 28.46 -9.69 5.39
N ILE A 40 28.12 -9.46 6.66
CA ILE A 40 28.31 -8.18 7.36
C ILE A 40 29.49 -8.20 8.33
N SER A 41 30.17 -9.35 8.51
CA SER A 41 31.25 -9.49 9.49
C SER A 41 32.44 -8.58 9.20
N GLY A 42 32.70 -8.24 7.94
CA GLY A 42 33.79 -7.35 7.54
C GLY A 42 33.51 -5.86 7.72
N LEU A 43 32.30 -5.47 8.14
CA LEU A 43 31.93 -4.06 8.28
C LEU A 43 32.54 -3.47 9.55
N GLY A 44 33.15 -2.28 9.44
CA GLY A 44 33.71 -1.55 10.56
C GLY A 44 32.78 -0.47 11.11
N LEU A 45 33.23 0.23 12.15
CA LEU A 45 32.49 1.36 12.74
C LEU A 45 32.13 2.44 11.71
N HIS A 46 33.07 2.78 10.82
CA HIS A 46 32.85 3.79 9.79
C HIS A 46 31.66 3.41 8.89
N ASP A 47 31.57 2.14 8.48
CA ASP A 47 30.48 1.66 7.63
C ASP A 47 29.14 1.75 8.36
N LEU A 48 29.08 1.33 9.63
CA LEU A 48 27.85 1.42 10.43
C LEU A 48 27.39 2.86 10.63
N VAL A 49 28.29 3.77 10.99
CA VAL A 49 27.96 5.20 11.20
C VAL A 49 27.55 5.86 9.88
N GLN A 50 28.19 5.50 8.77
CA GLN A 50 27.82 5.99 7.45
C GLN A 50 26.41 5.53 7.08
N MET A 51 26.09 4.24 7.24
CA MET A 51 24.75 3.70 6.99
C MET A 51 23.68 4.34 7.89
N LEU A 52 23.94 4.49 9.18
CA LEU A 52 23.05 5.20 10.11
C LEU A 52 22.86 6.68 9.71
N SER A 53 23.90 7.31 9.17
CA SER A 53 23.82 8.70 8.69
C SER A 53 23.06 8.82 7.37
N CYS A 54 23.14 7.80 6.50
CA CYS A 54 22.29 7.70 5.31
C CYS A 54 20.82 7.54 5.66
N LEU A 55 20.47 6.86 6.77
CA LEU A 55 19.08 6.77 7.23
C LEU A 55 18.44 8.15 7.45
N ARG A 56 19.20 9.12 7.99
CA ARG A 56 18.71 10.51 8.17
C ARG A 56 18.43 11.21 6.84
N ARG A 57 19.05 10.78 5.75
CA ARG A 57 18.87 11.33 4.40
C ARG A 57 17.81 10.58 3.59
N SER A 58 17.73 9.26 3.79
CA SER A 58 16.76 8.39 3.12
C SER A 58 15.39 8.39 3.78
N ASN A 59 15.26 9.15 4.87
CA ASN A 59 14.09 9.36 5.70
C ASN A 59 13.33 8.09 6.17
N SER A 60 13.80 6.90 5.84
CA SER A 60 12.95 5.73 5.59
C SER A 60 12.42 4.94 6.78
N ALA A 61 12.62 5.50 7.97
CA ALA A 61 12.13 5.02 9.24
C ALA A 61 11.39 6.17 9.93
N PRO A 62 10.51 5.91 10.90
CA PRO A 62 10.06 6.94 11.83
C PRO A 62 11.28 7.41 12.67
N ILE A 63 12.13 8.25 12.06
CA ILE A 63 13.41 8.75 12.61
C ILE A 63 13.17 9.53 13.89
N ASP A 64 11.97 10.07 14.05
CA ASP A 64 11.52 10.73 15.26
C ASP A 64 11.28 9.77 16.43
N LEU A 65 11.04 8.48 16.19
CA LEU A 65 10.91 7.48 17.26
C LEU A 65 12.25 6.95 17.76
N VAL A 66 13.35 7.31 17.11
CA VAL A 66 14.68 6.77 17.39
C VAL A 66 15.68 7.91 17.58
N ASN A 67 16.37 7.93 18.72
CA ASN A 67 17.45 8.89 18.92
C ASN A 67 18.70 8.44 18.14
N MET A 68 18.89 8.98 16.94
CA MET A 68 20.01 8.63 16.06
C MET A 68 21.38 8.90 16.68
N GLU A 69 21.52 9.90 17.55
CA GLU A 69 22.79 10.17 18.22
C GLU A 69 23.08 9.12 19.30
N GLU A 70 22.07 8.64 20.03
CA GLU A 70 22.22 7.50 20.94
C GLU A 70 22.55 6.19 20.20
N LEU A 71 21.95 5.97 19.02
CA LEU A 71 22.27 4.78 18.21
C LEU A 71 23.69 4.82 17.66
N LYS A 72 24.16 5.99 17.18
CA LYS A 72 25.56 6.15 16.77
C LYS A 72 26.52 5.94 17.93
N ALA A 73 26.18 6.46 19.12
CA ALA A 73 26.99 6.23 20.32
C ALA A 73 27.03 4.75 20.70
N SER A 74 25.89 4.04 20.59
CA SER A 74 25.81 2.59 20.82
C SER A 74 26.63 1.81 19.78
N ALA A 75 26.53 2.18 18.50
CA ALA A 75 27.34 1.60 17.44
C ALA A 75 28.84 1.85 17.66
N ALA A 76 29.23 3.04 18.13
CA ALA A 76 30.63 3.33 18.50
C ALA A 76 31.10 2.49 19.68
N ALA A 77 30.25 2.32 20.70
CA ALA A 77 30.56 1.52 21.88
C ALA A 77 30.78 0.04 21.58
N LEU A 78 30.16 -0.52 20.53
CA LEU A 78 30.42 -1.90 20.06
C LEU A 78 31.91 -2.16 19.79
N PHE A 79 32.62 -1.17 19.25
CA PHE A 79 34.02 -1.34 18.83
C PHE A 79 35.02 -0.86 19.88
N GLN A 80 34.58 -0.31 21.02
CA GLN A 80 35.49 0.21 22.05
C GLN A 80 36.24 -0.89 22.83
N SER A 81 35.69 -2.10 22.88
CA SER A 81 36.30 -3.25 23.57
C SER A 81 37.29 -4.02 22.71
N ALA A 82 37.37 -3.74 21.41
CA ALA A 82 38.21 -4.49 20.50
C ALA A 82 39.68 -4.08 20.63
N SER A 83 40.58 -5.06 20.59
CA SER A 83 42.03 -4.85 20.71
C SER A 83 42.69 -4.41 19.40
N ASP A 84 42.01 -4.62 18.27
CA ASP A 84 42.49 -4.24 16.94
C ASP A 84 42.27 -2.73 16.70
N PRO A 85 43.22 -2.00 16.09
CA PRO A 85 43.00 -0.61 15.67
C PRO A 85 41.88 -0.41 14.63
N ASN A 86 41.53 -1.43 13.84
CA ASN A 86 40.45 -1.41 12.85
C ASN A 86 39.53 -2.63 13.03
N PRO A 87 38.79 -2.71 14.13
CA PRO A 87 37.97 -3.86 14.44
C PRO A 87 36.80 -3.99 13.46
N SER A 88 36.55 -5.20 12.99
CA SER A 88 35.38 -5.53 12.18
C SER A 88 34.24 -6.04 13.06
N LEU A 89 33.01 -6.00 12.57
CA LEU A 89 31.84 -6.47 13.31
C LEU A 89 31.97 -7.95 13.71
N GLY A 90 32.67 -8.76 12.89
CA GLY A 90 32.96 -10.16 13.20
C GLY A 90 33.91 -10.37 14.38
N ASP A 91 34.68 -9.35 14.75
CA ASP A 91 35.62 -9.38 15.87
C ASP A 91 34.99 -8.95 17.20
N VAL A 92 33.75 -8.46 17.17
CA VAL A 92 33.03 -7.92 18.33
C VAL A 92 32.16 -9.00 18.96
N ASP A 93 32.39 -9.30 20.24
CA ASP A 93 31.46 -10.11 21.03
C ASP A 93 30.32 -9.25 21.59
N LEU A 94 29.17 -9.32 20.92
CA LEU A 94 27.97 -8.52 21.25
C LEU A 94 27.49 -8.70 22.70
N HIS A 95 27.73 -9.86 23.34
CA HIS A 95 27.28 -10.13 24.70
C HIS A 95 28.16 -9.45 25.77
N THR A 96 29.36 -8.99 25.43
CA THR A 96 30.33 -8.42 26.39
C THR A 96 30.44 -6.89 26.30
N THR A 97 29.76 -6.26 25.35
CA THR A 97 29.85 -4.82 25.05
C THR A 97 29.29 -3.91 26.15
N GLY A 98 28.58 -4.46 27.14
CA GLY A 98 27.93 -3.69 28.21
C GLY A 98 26.73 -2.85 27.74
N ILE A 99 26.38 -2.93 26.46
CA ILE A 99 25.22 -2.26 25.87
C ILE A 99 23.99 -3.17 26.07
N PRO A 100 22.82 -2.64 26.47
CA PRO A 100 21.59 -3.41 26.54
C PRO A 100 21.28 -4.11 25.20
N MET A 101 20.93 -5.40 25.25
CA MET A 101 20.71 -6.22 24.04
C MET A 101 19.54 -5.72 23.19
N ASP A 102 18.48 -5.20 23.81
CA ASP A 102 17.34 -4.56 23.12
C ASP A 102 17.77 -3.29 22.35
N ARG A 103 18.70 -2.50 22.92
CA ARG A 103 19.30 -1.36 22.23
C ARG A 103 20.17 -1.81 21.05
N LEU A 104 20.95 -2.88 21.21
CA LEU A 104 21.72 -3.45 20.10
C LEU A 104 20.81 -4.00 18.99
N ALA A 105 19.74 -4.70 19.37
CA ALA A 105 18.74 -5.19 18.44
C ALA A 105 18.12 -4.02 17.65
N LEU A 106 17.85 -2.89 18.31
CA LEU A 106 17.37 -1.67 17.66
C LEU A 106 18.38 -1.11 16.65
N VAL A 107 19.67 -1.01 17.01
CA VAL A 107 20.73 -0.56 16.09
C VAL A 107 20.70 -1.39 14.81
N PHE A 108 20.66 -2.71 14.92
CA PHE A 108 20.66 -3.59 13.75
C PHE A 108 19.33 -3.57 12.98
N ALA A 109 18.19 -3.39 13.65
CA ALA A 109 16.91 -3.20 12.96
C ALA A 109 16.90 -1.89 12.14
N VAL A 110 17.46 -0.81 12.68
CA VAL A 110 17.62 0.46 11.96
C VAL A 110 18.58 0.28 10.78
N LEU A 111 19.71 -0.40 10.99
CA LEU A 111 20.67 -0.68 9.92
C LEU A 111 20.01 -1.48 8.79
N ALA A 112 19.25 -2.53 9.10
CA ALA A 112 18.52 -3.33 8.11
C ALA A 112 17.55 -2.48 7.25
N ASN A 113 16.97 -1.42 7.82
CA ASN A 113 16.11 -0.49 7.09
C ASN A 113 16.91 0.59 6.33
N SER A 114 18.17 0.84 6.69
CA SER A 114 19.06 1.83 6.06
C SER A 114 19.87 1.30 4.88
N THR A 115 20.02 -0.02 4.76
CA THR A 115 20.94 -0.68 3.81
C THR A 115 20.41 -0.75 2.38
N PHE A 116 19.39 0.04 2.06
CA PHE A 116 18.67 -0.01 0.80
C PHE A 116 19.48 0.51 -0.39
N GLU A 117 20.41 1.45 -0.14
CA GLU A 117 21.31 2.01 -1.15
C GLU A 117 22.50 1.09 -1.48
N LEU A 118 22.64 -0.04 -0.77
CA LEU A 118 23.79 -0.92 -0.91
C LEU A 118 23.58 -1.93 -2.03
N ARG A 119 24.65 -2.16 -2.81
CA ARG A 119 24.63 -3.06 -3.97
C ARG A 119 24.41 -4.54 -3.62
N ASP A 120 24.69 -4.94 -2.38
CA ASP A 120 24.56 -6.34 -1.95
C ASP A 120 23.20 -6.60 -1.30
N PRO A 121 22.32 -7.39 -1.96
CA PRO A 121 20.99 -7.71 -1.44
C PRO A 121 21.01 -8.57 -0.16
N GLN A 122 22.15 -9.11 0.25
CA GLN A 122 22.28 -9.94 1.46
C GLN A 122 22.51 -9.13 2.73
N ILE A 123 22.91 -7.86 2.64
CA ILE A 123 23.23 -7.02 3.80
C ILE A 123 21.99 -6.76 4.67
N CYS A 124 20.87 -6.38 4.03
CA CYS A 124 19.60 -6.12 4.74
C CYS A 124 19.10 -7.37 5.50
N PRO A 125 18.99 -8.57 4.87
CA PRO A 125 18.68 -9.81 5.55
C PRO A 125 19.64 -10.16 6.70
N ALA A 126 20.94 -9.91 6.55
CA ALA A 126 21.94 -10.22 7.58
C ALA A 126 21.75 -9.35 8.83
N PHE A 127 21.53 -8.04 8.68
CA PHE A 127 21.22 -7.18 9.82
C PHE A 127 19.88 -7.52 10.48
N LEU A 128 18.88 -7.89 9.69
CA LEU A 128 17.60 -8.36 10.21
C LEU A 128 17.75 -9.66 11.02
N GLU A 129 18.56 -10.62 10.53
CA GLU A 129 18.88 -11.86 11.24
C GLU A 129 19.54 -11.57 12.58
N LEU A 130 20.58 -10.72 12.58
CA LEU A 130 21.30 -10.35 13.80
C LEU A 130 20.40 -9.64 14.82
N SER A 131 19.57 -8.69 14.36
CA SER A 131 18.57 -8.03 15.20
C SER A 131 17.57 -9.01 15.81
N THR A 132 17.16 -10.03 15.06
CA THR A 132 16.21 -11.05 15.53
C THR A 132 16.83 -11.92 16.62
N ILE A 133 18.07 -12.39 16.42
CA ILE A 133 18.80 -13.21 17.41
C ILE A 133 18.93 -12.45 18.74
N LEU A 134 19.30 -11.16 18.69
CA LEU A 134 19.42 -10.34 19.89
C LEU A 134 18.09 -10.15 20.62
N CYS A 135 16.96 -10.07 19.91
CA CYS A 135 15.64 -10.07 20.52
C CYS A 135 15.27 -11.42 21.14
N GLU A 136 15.67 -12.54 20.52
CA GLU A 136 15.42 -13.90 21.05
C GLU A 136 16.24 -14.18 22.31
N ASP A 137 17.46 -13.65 22.39
CA ASP A 137 18.33 -13.76 23.56
C ASP A 137 17.97 -12.76 24.68
N TYR A 138 17.10 -11.78 24.41
CA TYR A 138 16.67 -10.79 25.39
C TYR A 138 15.69 -11.37 26.40
N ALA A 139 16.10 -11.44 27.67
CA ALA A 139 15.28 -11.92 28.79
C ALA A 139 14.84 -10.81 29.77
N GLY A 140 15.01 -9.53 29.40
CA GLY A 140 14.64 -8.38 30.25
C GLY A 140 13.16 -8.01 30.19
N GLU A 141 12.77 -6.97 30.92
CA GLU A 141 11.42 -6.38 30.84
C GLU A 141 11.22 -5.64 29.52
N SER A 142 9.98 -5.57 29.02
CA SER A 142 9.68 -4.83 27.79
C SER A 142 10.15 -3.37 27.88
N THR A 143 10.87 -2.90 26.85
CA THR A 143 11.38 -1.52 26.74
C THR A 143 10.85 -0.83 25.49
N PHE A 144 10.93 0.51 25.46
CA PHE A 144 10.54 1.27 24.27
C PHE A 144 11.36 0.88 23.04
N ASP A 145 12.67 0.66 23.21
CA ASP A 145 13.57 0.21 22.15
C ASP A 145 13.15 -1.14 21.59
N LEU A 146 12.73 -2.07 22.45
CA LEU A 146 12.24 -3.38 22.02
C LEU A 146 10.97 -3.27 21.16
N VAL A 147 10.02 -2.41 21.54
CA VAL A 147 8.81 -2.17 20.73
C VAL A 147 9.15 -1.60 19.36
N VAL A 148 10.03 -0.59 19.31
CA VAL A 148 10.47 0.02 18.04
C VAL A 148 11.25 -0.98 17.20
N THR A 149 12.08 -1.82 17.83
CA THR A 149 12.82 -2.89 17.15
C THR A 149 11.87 -3.82 16.42
N PHE A 150 10.85 -4.37 17.09
CA PHE A 150 9.87 -5.25 16.44
C PHE A 150 9.08 -4.55 15.31
N LEU A 151 8.72 -3.28 15.49
CA LEU A 151 8.09 -2.49 14.42
C LEU A 151 9.01 -2.35 13.19
N LEU A 152 10.29 -2.03 13.38
CA LEU A 152 11.25 -1.87 12.30
C LEU A 152 11.59 -3.20 11.61
N GLN A 153 11.68 -4.29 12.38
CA GLN A 153 11.80 -5.63 11.83
C GLN A 153 10.54 -5.98 11.00
N HIS A 154 9.33 -5.66 11.47
CA HIS A 154 8.10 -5.86 10.71
C HIS A 154 8.13 -5.12 9.36
N VAL A 155 8.51 -3.84 9.36
CA VAL A 155 8.65 -3.04 8.13
C VAL A 155 9.67 -3.66 7.18
N CYS A 156 10.82 -4.09 7.68
CA CYS A 156 11.86 -4.75 6.89
C CYS A 156 11.35 -6.07 6.28
N VAL A 157 10.65 -6.90 7.06
CA VAL A 157 10.07 -8.16 6.58
C VAL A 157 9.02 -7.92 5.51
N LEU A 158 8.18 -6.89 5.59
CA LEU A 158 7.20 -6.57 4.54
C LEU A 158 7.85 -6.18 3.20
N ARG A 159 9.02 -5.55 3.25
CA ARG A 159 9.79 -5.17 2.04
C ARG A 159 10.43 -6.40 1.38
N THR A 160 10.95 -7.32 2.18
CA THR A 160 11.73 -8.48 1.70
C THR A 160 10.89 -9.75 1.51
N SER A 161 9.75 -9.88 2.18
CA SER A 161 8.85 -11.04 2.10
C SER A 161 7.40 -10.64 2.44
N THR A 162 6.47 -11.58 2.40
CA THR A 162 5.08 -11.41 2.87
C THR A 162 4.68 -12.56 3.80
N SER A 163 5.64 -12.98 4.63
CA SER A 163 5.54 -14.15 5.50
C SER A 163 4.72 -13.91 6.78
N ASN A 164 4.19 -14.99 7.37
CA ASN A 164 3.58 -14.97 8.73
C ASN A 164 4.48 -14.30 9.77
N ARG A 165 5.81 -14.32 9.56
CA ARG A 165 6.78 -13.61 10.40
C ARG A 165 6.47 -12.12 10.55
N ALA A 166 6.00 -11.44 9.49
CA ALA A 166 5.62 -10.03 9.59
C ALA A 166 4.46 -9.84 10.58
N ARG A 167 3.48 -10.76 10.57
CA ARG A 167 2.36 -10.76 11.52
C ARG A 167 2.82 -11.07 12.94
N ASP A 168 3.75 -12.00 13.11
CA ASP A 168 4.25 -12.39 14.42
C ASP A 168 5.04 -11.24 15.07
N LEU A 169 5.85 -10.53 14.29
CA LEU A 169 6.60 -9.35 14.73
C LEU A 169 5.67 -8.20 15.18
N ILE A 170 4.60 -7.91 14.43
CA ILE A 170 3.64 -6.88 14.88
C ILE A 170 2.92 -7.33 16.16
N GLY A 171 2.60 -8.63 16.30
CA GLY A 171 2.04 -9.17 17.54
C GLY A 171 2.99 -9.08 18.73
N GLN A 172 4.29 -9.29 18.52
CA GLN A 172 5.33 -9.08 19.53
C GLN A 172 5.43 -7.59 19.92
N ALA A 173 5.45 -6.69 18.95
CA ALA A 173 5.47 -5.25 19.19
C ALA A 173 4.25 -4.76 20.00
N VAL A 174 3.05 -5.23 19.65
CA VAL A 174 1.81 -4.90 20.37
C VAL A 174 1.86 -5.40 21.81
N ARG A 175 2.29 -6.65 22.03
CA ARG A 175 2.44 -7.22 23.38
C ARG A 175 3.42 -6.41 24.23
N ALA A 176 4.62 -6.14 23.72
CA ALA A 176 5.61 -5.34 24.43
C ALA A 176 5.11 -3.92 24.73
N ALA A 177 4.35 -3.30 23.82
CA ALA A 177 3.74 -1.99 24.05
C ALA A 177 2.66 -2.00 25.15
N HIS A 178 1.88 -3.08 25.25
CA HIS A 178 0.87 -3.25 26.29
C HIS A 178 1.49 -3.56 27.66
N GLU A 179 2.56 -4.34 27.70
CA GLU A 179 3.35 -4.60 28.92
C GLU A 179 3.95 -3.31 29.49
N LEU A 180 4.44 -2.43 28.62
CA LEU A 180 4.87 -1.07 28.99
C LEU A 180 3.73 -0.15 29.45
N GLY A 181 2.46 -0.55 29.25
CA GLY A 181 1.29 0.25 29.57
C GLY A 181 1.04 1.42 28.62
N ILE A 182 1.63 1.41 27.42
CA ILE A 182 1.46 2.47 26.41
C ILE A 182 -0.02 2.64 26.06
N ASN A 183 -0.76 1.54 25.85
CA ASN A 183 -2.20 1.52 25.54
C ASN A 183 -3.10 2.17 26.61
N ARG A 184 -2.57 2.38 27.82
CA ARG A 184 -3.27 3.00 28.95
C ARG A 184 -2.73 4.39 29.30
N GLY A 185 -1.78 4.91 28.51
CA GLY A 185 -1.10 6.18 28.78
C GLY A 185 -0.27 6.19 30.07
N ARG A 186 0.15 5.03 30.59
CA ARG A 186 0.85 4.92 31.88
C ARG A 186 2.36 4.80 31.68
N GLY A 187 3.14 5.41 32.58
CA GLY A 187 4.55 5.06 32.79
C GLY A 187 5.55 5.48 31.70
N VAL A 188 5.13 6.22 30.67
CA VAL A 188 6.05 6.60 29.57
C VAL A 188 6.61 8.01 29.80
N ARG A 189 7.95 8.12 29.81
CA ARG A 189 8.67 9.40 29.95
C ARG A 189 8.32 10.42 28.85
N ASN A 190 7.95 9.95 27.65
CA ASN A 190 7.60 10.80 26.52
C ASN A 190 6.24 10.40 25.93
N ALA A 191 5.17 10.97 26.49
CA ALA A 191 3.80 10.62 26.13
C ALA A 191 3.47 10.86 24.65
N PHE A 192 4.05 11.88 24.01
CA PHE A 192 3.89 12.15 22.58
C PHE A 192 4.44 11.02 21.73
N HIS A 193 5.69 10.60 21.97
CA HIS A 193 6.34 9.54 21.18
C HIS A 193 5.67 8.18 21.40
N ALA A 194 5.23 7.89 22.62
CA ALA A 194 4.47 6.67 22.90
C ALA A 194 3.12 6.64 22.20
N ALA A 195 2.36 7.74 22.21
CA ALA A 195 1.10 7.85 21.48
C ALA A 195 1.31 7.68 19.96
N ARG A 196 2.38 8.26 19.42
CA ARG A 196 2.74 8.14 17.99
C ARG A 196 3.15 6.72 17.61
N LEU A 197 4.00 6.08 18.42
CA LEU A 197 4.36 4.67 18.25
C LEU A 197 3.12 3.78 18.30
N TYR A 198 2.23 3.99 19.27
CA TYR A 198 1.00 3.21 19.39
C TYR A 198 0.06 3.41 18.20
N LEU A 199 -0.03 4.62 17.63
CA LEU A 199 -0.79 4.88 16.41
C LEU A 199 -0.24 4.09 15.22
N LEU A 200 1.09 4.03 15.07
CA LEU A 200 1.74 3.23 14.03
C LEU A 200 1.52 1.72 14.23
N LEU A 201 1.62 1.24 15.47
CA LEU A 201 1.31 -0.15 15.79
C LEU A 201 -0.14 -0.48 15.46
N PHE A 202 -1.08 0.42 15.79
CA PHE A 202 -2.49 0.24 15.46
C PHE A 202 -2.71 0.18 13.95
N PHE A 203 -2.07 1.07 13.19
CA PHE A 203 -2.09 1.04 11.73
C PHE A 203 -1.54 -0.28 11.17
N CYS A 204 -0.35 -0.69 11.60
CA CYS A 204 0.34 -1.90 11.12
C CYS A 204 -0.39 -3.19 11.52
N ASP A 205 -0.98 -3.24 12.70
CA ASP A 205 -1.79 -4.35 13.16
C ASP A 205 -3.06 -4.49 12.30
N LEU A 206 -3.79 -3.39 12.07
CA LEU A 206 -4.95 -3.41 11.18
C LEU A 206 -4.57 -3.79 9.75
N TYR A 207 -3.49 -3.22 9.23
CA TYR A 207 -2.93 -3.62 7.93
C TYR A 207 -2.70 -5.12 7.91
N SER A 208 -2.03 -5.67 8.93
CA SER A 208 -1.70 -7.09 9.06
C SER A 208 -2.94 -7.96 9.23
N ALA A 209 -3.93 -7.58 10.04
CA ALA A 209 -5.17 -8.31 10.24
C ALA A 209 -5.92 -8.51 8.92
N MET A 210 -6.07 -7.43 8.15
CA MET A 210 -6.65 -7.47 6.81
C MET A 210 -5.73 -8.12 5.76
N THR A 211 -4.42 -8.16 6.02
CA THR A 211 -3.39 -8.78 5.16
C THR A 211 -3.09 -10.23 5.51
N TYR A 212 -3.63 -10.76 6.60
CA TYR A 212 -3.52 -12.18 6.96
C TYR A 212 -4.88 -12.87 7.14
N ASN A 213 -6.00 -12.16 6.98
CA ASN A 213 -7.36 -12.68 7.19
C ASN A 213 -7.51 -13.28 8.59
N THR A 214 -7.17 -12.45 9.56
CA THR A 214 -6.97 -12.83 10.95
C THR A 214 -7.45 -11.71 11.84
N PRO A 215 -7.86 -12.00 13.09
CA PRO A 215 -8.23 -10.96 14.02
C PRO A 215 -7.04 -10.03 14.31
N PRO A 216 -7.30 -8.73 14.53
CA PRO A 216 -6.30 -7.76 14.97
C PRO A 216 -5.87 -8.07 16.40
N TYR A 217 -4.62 -7.73 16.72
CA TYR A 217 -4.08 -7.83 18.08
C TYR A 217 -4.54 -6.67 18.96
N ILE A 218 -4.78 -5.49 18.39
CA ILE A 218 -5.34 -4.32 19.08
C ILE A 218 -6.85 -4.29 18.82
N LYS A 219 -7.63 -4.61 19.84
CA LYS A 219 -9.09 -4.53 19.81
C LYS A 219 -9.56 -3.14 20.25
N PRO A 220 -10.78 -2.73 19.85
CA PRO A 220 -11.35 -1.45 20.27
C PRO A 220 -11.39 -1.24 21.79
N ASP A 221 -11.50 -2.31 22.56
CA ASP A 221 -11.59 -2.26 24.03
C ASP A 221 -10.22 -2.38 24.73
N ASP A 222 -9.13 -2.57 23.98
CA ASP A 222 -7.78 -2.79 24.54
C ASP A 222 -7.06 -1.48 24.93
N TYR A 223 -7.59 -0.32 24.51
CA TYR A 223 -6.98 0.98 24.76
C TYR A 223 -8.01 2.05 25.13
N ASP A 224 -7.56 3.05 25.88
CA ASP A 224 -8.35 4.26 26.12
C ASP A 224 -8.05 5.27 24.99
N PRO A 225 -9.06 5.79 24.25
CA PRO A 225 -8.84 6.84 23.25
C PRO A 225 -8.07 8.07 23.77
N SER A 226 -8.07 8.31 25.09
CA SER A 226 -7.29 9.35 25.73
C SER A 226 -5.77 9.20 25.53
N VAL A 227 -5.29 7.99 25.22
CA VAL A 227 -3.87 7.69 24.93
C VAL A 227 -3.32 8.55 23.79
N PHE A 228 -4.17 8.93 22.83
CA PHE A 228 -3.76 9.73 21.68
C PHE A 228 -3.84 11.24 21.93
N GLN A 229 -4.33 11.71 23.09
CA GLN A 229 -4.48 13.15 23.35
C GLN A 229 -3.16 13.94 23.27
N PRO A 230 -2.03 13.46 23.83
CA PRO A 230 -0.76 14.18 23.69
C PRO A 230 -0.36 14.39 22.22
N LEU A 231 -0.59 13.38 21.38
CA LEU A 231 -0.33 13.44 19.95
C LEU A 231 -1.28 14.42 19.25
N LEU A 232 -2.57 14.39 19.57
CA LEU A 232 -3.59 15.23 18.91
C LEU A 232 -3.55 16.69 19.36
N GLN A 233 -2.97 16.98 20.53
CA GLN A 233 -2.70 18.35 20.97
C GLN A 233 -1.57 18.99 20.14
N THR A 234 -0.53 18.24 19.83
CA THR A 234 0.61 18.71 19.03
C THR A 234 0.32 18.65 17.53
N GLU A 235 -0.35 17.59 17.07
CA GLU A 235 -0.67 17.35 15.65
C GLU A 235 -2.18 17.09 15.45
N PRO A 236 -3.04 18.13 15.54
CA PRO A 236 -4.49 17.97 15.41
C PRO A 236 -4.94 17.35 14.09
N ARG A 237 -4.12 17.49 13.03
CA ARG A 237 -4.37 16.92 11.70
C ARG A 237 -4.51 15.39 11.73
N LEU A 238 -3.87 14.70 12.69
CA LEU A 238 -3.95 13.25 12.84
C LEU A 238 -5.31 12.72 13.31
N ARG A 239 -6.25 13.60 13.69
CA ARG A 239 -7.57 13.16 14.16
C ARG A 239 -8.33 12.36 13.11
N SER A 240 -8.30 12.81 11.86
CA SER A 240 -8.95 12.10 10.75
C SER A 240 -8.37 10.70 10.54
N LEU A 241 -7.03 10.57 10.56
CA LEU A 241 -6.37 9.27 10.54
C LEU A 241 -6.82 8.36 11.69
N LEU A 242 -6.83 8.86 12.92
CA LEU A 242 -7.22 8.08 14.09
C LEU A 242 -8.69 7.62 14.01
N ASP A 243 -9.58 8.49 13.55
CA ASP A 243 -10.99 8.16 13.35
C ASP A 243 -11.16 7.05 12.30
N LEU A 244 -10.41 7.11 11.19
CA LEU A 244 -10.40 6.06 10.16
C LEU A 244 -9.84 4.74 10.68
N LEU A 245 -8.78 4.76 11.48
CA LEU A 245 -8.19 3.55 12.05
C LEU A 245 -9.12 2.92 13.09
N SER A 246 -9.71 3.73 13.95
CA SER A 246 -10.69 3.26 14.94
C SER A 246 -11.89 2.63 14.25
N LEU A 247 -12.41 3.24 13.17
CA LEU A 247 -13.49 2.68 12.37
C LEU A 247 -13.10 1.37 11.70
N ASN A 248 -11.94 1.31 11.05
CA ASN A 248 -11.42 0.08 10.44
C ASN A 248 -11.31 -1.03 11.50
N GLY A 249 -10.76 -0.73 12.68
CA GLY A 249 -10.65 -1.68 13.78
C GLY A 249 -11.99 -2.22 14.25
N GLN A 250 -13.01 -1.36 14.38
CA GLN A 250 -14.37 -1.79 14.73
C GLN A 250 -14.97 -2.73 13.67
N ILE A 251 -14.83 -2.39 12.38
CA ILE A 251 -15.36 -3.21 11.29
C ILE A 251 -14.66 -4.57 11.26
N VAL A 252 -13.34 -4.58 11.26
CA VAL A 252 -12.55 -5.82 11.24
C VAL A 252 -12.89 -6.68 12.46
N ASN A 253 -12.92 -6.11 13.67
CA ASN A 253 -13.28 -6.85 14.88
C ASN A 253 -14.69 -7.49 14.78
N LYS A 254 -15.67 -6.76 14.24
CA LYS A 254 -17.04 -7.24 14.05
C LYS A 254 -17.19 -8.27 12.93
N LEU A 255 -16.34 -8.22 11.91
CA LEU A 255 -16.31 -9.22 10.84
C LEU A 255 -15.79 -10.58 11.35
N TYR A 256 -14.89 -10.59 12.34
CA TYR A 256 -14.32 -11.83 12.88
C TYR A 256 -15.08 -12.44 14.05
N ASN A 257 -15.68 -11.63 14.92
CA ASN A 257 -16.18 -12.11 16.22
C ASN A 257 -17.69 -12.28 16.32
N GLU A 258 -18.43 -11.86 15.31
CA GLU A 258 -19.88 -11.80 15.38
C GLU A 258 -20.49 -12.30 14.06
N ASP A 259 -21.68 -12.89 14.15
CA ASP A 259 -22.39 -13.43 12.98
C ASP A 259 -22.67 -12.35 11.92
N TYR A 260 -22.73 -12.81 10.66
CA TYR A 260 -22.98 -11.96 9.52
C TYR A 260 -24.50 -11.81 9.28
N SER A 261 -25.03 -10.60 9.45
CA SER A 261 -26.44 -10.27 9.18
C SER A 261 -26.57 -8.95 8.41
N TYR A 262 -27.67 -8.82 7.65
CA TYR A 262 -27.94 -7.61 6.86
C TYR A 262 -28.09 -6.37 7.76
N GLU A 263 -28.85 -6.46 8.84
CA GLU A 263 -29.06 -5.35 9.78
C GLU A 263 -27.75 -4.81 10.34
N LYS A 264 -26.82 -5.72 10.64
CA LYS A 264 -25.49 -5.35 11.13
C LYS A 264 -24.62 -4.73 10.05
N VAL A 265 -24.66 -5.24 8.83
CA VAL A 265 -24.01 -4.60 7.67
C VAL A 265 -24.51 -3.17 7.51
N MET A 266 -25.82 -2.96 7.67
CA MET A 266 -26.38 -1.62 7.57
C MET A 266 -25.99 -0.71 8.73
N SER A 267 -26.02 -1.21 9.96
CA SER A 267 -25.55 -0.48 11.14
C SER A 267 -24.09 -0.04 10.97
N LEU A 268 -23.23 -0.89 10.42
CA LEU A 268 -21.83 -0.56 10.16
C LEU A 268 -21.70 0.51 9.07
N GLU A 269 -22.50 0.44 8.02
CA GLU A 269 -22.47 1.44 6.95
C GLU A 269 -23.00 2.80 7.38
N ASP A 270 -23.98 2.84 8.28
CA ASP A 270 -24.41 4.09 8.91
C ASP A 270 -23.27 4.73 9.71
N VAL A 271 -22.51 3.94 10.47
CA VAL A 271 -21.33 4.42 11.21
C VAL A 271 -20.24 4.91 10.25
N ILE A 272 -20.00 4.19 9.15
CA ILE A 272 -19.07 4.62 8.09
C ILE A 272 -19.52 5.97 7.53
N GLY A 273 -20.81 6.11 7.19
CA GLY A 273 -21.38 7.36 6.68
C GLY A 273 -21.17 8.55 7.61
N GLN A 274 -21.40 8.36 8.93
CA GLN A 274 -21.21 9.39 9.95
C GLN A 274 -19.73 9.78 10.14
N VAL A 275 -18.81 8.84 10.03
CA VAL A 275 -17.37 9.13 10.10
C VAL A 275 -16.93 9.91 8.85
N TYR A 276 -17.33 9.45 7.66
CA TYR A 276 -16.99 10.14 6.40
C TYR A 276 -17.57 11.55 6.32
N SER A 277 -18.79 11.77 6.84
CA SER A 277 -19.38 13.12 6.87
C SER A 277 -18.62 14.09 7.78
N ARG A 278 -17.96 13.58 8.84
CA ARG A 278 -17.16 14.39 9.76
C ARG A 278 -15.76 14.67 9.24
N ILE A 279 -15.11 13.67 8.64
CA ILE A 279 -13.76 13.80 8.06
C ILE A 279 -13.77 14.73 6.83
N GLY A 280 -14.89 14.78 6.10
CA GLY A 280 -15.02 15.58 4.89
C GLY A 280 -14.41 14.89 3.67
N LYS A 281 -14.23 15.63 2.56
CA LYS A 281 -13.61 15.08 1.34
C LYS A 281 -12.11 14.93 1.56
N PRO A 282 -11.55 13.70 1.56
CA PRO A 282 -10.11 13.49 1.80
C PRO A 282 -9.21 13.97 0.64
N TRP A 283 -9.80 14.47 -0.44
CA TRP A 283 -9.18 14.65 -1.76
C TRP A 283 -9.32 16.08 -2.29
N ASP A 284 -9.48 17.07 -1.42
CA ASP A 284 -9.46 18.46 -1.89
C ASP A 284 -8.04 18.80 -2.40
N SER A 285 -7.93 19.47 -3.55
CA SER A 285 -6.64 19.66 -4.24
C SER A 285 -5.62 20.47 -3.43
N LYS A 286 -6.06 21.12 -2.35
CA LYS A 286 -5.24 21.84 -1.38
C LYS A 286 -4.39 20.93 -0.47
N TRP A 287 -4.71 19.64 -0.36
CA TRP A 287 -3.93 18.67 0.43
C TRP A 287 -2.65 18.20 -0.29
N HIS A 288 -2.51 18.51 -1.57
CA HIS A 288 -1.36 18.11 -2.39
C HIS A 288 -0.13 19.00 -2.22
N SER A 289 -0.18 20.06 -1.40
CA SER A 289 0.95 20.99 -1.25
C SER A 289 1.95 20.65 -0.14
N GLU A 290 1.74 19.59 0.66
CA GLU A 290 2.72 19.15 1.66
C GLU A 290 2.77 17.62 1.74
N ASP A 291 3.94 17.06 1.45
CA ASP A 291 4.30 15.63 1.48
C ASP A 291 4.30 15.04 2.91
N SER A 292 3.21 15.24 3.65
CA SER A 292 3.14 14.93 5.09
C SER A 292 2.92 13.44 5.34
N PHE A 293 3.60 12.91 6.38
CA PHE A 293 3.37 11.57 6.94
C PHE A 293 1.88 11.26 7.13
N VAL A 294 1.13 12.25 7.64
CA VAL A 294 -0.32 12.18 7.85
C VAL A 294 -1.05 11.82 6.56
N PHE A 295 -0.79 12.54 5.48
CA PHE A 295 -1.43 12.29 4.18
C PHE A 295 -1.16 10.88 3.66
N ARG A 296 0.07 10.37 3.81
CA ARG A 296 0.44 9.02 3.37
C ARG A 296 -0.29 7.94 4.18
N CYS A 297 -0.29 8.05 5.51
CA CYS A 297 -1.00 7.12 6.38
C CYS A 297 -2.52 7.18 6.18
N GLU A 298 -3.10 8.38 6.00
CA GLU A 298 -4.52 8.56 5.70
C GLU A 298 -4.91 7.92 4.38
N THR A 299 -4.10 8.12 3.34
CA THR A 299 -4.33 7.49 2.03
C THR A 299 -4.39 5.97 2.13
N LEU A 300 -3.49 5.36 2.92
CA LEU A 300 -3.50 3.92 3.15
C LEU A 300 -4.65 3.46 4.07
N ALA A 301 -5.02 4.25 5.08
CA ALA A 301 -6.18 3.97 5.93
C ALA A 301 -7.50 4.04 5.15
N LEU A 302 -7.60 4.95 4.16
CA LEU A 302 -8.71 5.02 3.22
C LEU A 302 -8.74 3.80 2.29
N ASN A 303 -7.57 3.36 1.79
CA ASN A 303 -7.47 2.12 1.03
C ASN A 303 -8.06 0.95 1.84
N HIS A 304 -7.71 0.85 3.12
CA HIS A 304 -8.29 -0.15 4.01
C HIS A 304 -9.78 -0.02 4.21
N MET A 305 -10.30 1.20 4.37
CA MET A 305 -11.74 1.39 4.51
C MET A 305 -12.49 0.90 3.28
N HIS A 306 -12.03 1.23 2.07
CA HIS A 306 -12.68 0.76 0.84
C HIS A 306 -12.58 -0.76 0.68
N TRP A 307 -11.47 -1.37 1.08
CA TRP A 307 -11.37 -2.82 1.14
C TRP A 307 -12.34 -3.44 2.14
N SER A 308 -12.44 -2.90 3.35
CA SER A 308 -13.38 -3.34 4.39
C SER A 308 -14.82 -3.25 3.93
N ARG A 309 -15.20 -2.19 3.19
CA ARG A 309 -16.53 -2.06 2.58
C ARG A 309 -16.82 -3.13 1.54
N ILE A 310 -15.84 -3.47 0.69
CA ILE A 310 -15.97 -4.60 -0.24
C ILE A 310 -16.19 -5.91 0.51
N LEU A 311 -15.39 -6.19 1.54
CA LEU A 311 -15.54 -7.40 2.35
C LEU A 311 -16.91 -7.45 3.04
N LEU A 312 -17.37 -6.31 3.56
CA LEU A 312 -18.66 -6.19 4.24
C LEU A 312 -19.84 -6.42 3.29
N ARG A 313 -19.79 -5.89 2.06
CA ARG A 313 -20.91 -5.90 1.10
C ARG A 313 -20.89 -7.04 0.10
N SER A 314 -19.73 -7.60 -0.21
CA SER A 314 -19.60 -8.64 -1.24
C SER A 314 -20.47 -9.89 -0.98
N PRO A 315 -20.70 -10.37 0.26
CA PRO A 315 -21.59 -11.50 0.48
C PRO A 315 -23.06 -11.21 0.10
N LEU A 316 -23.48 -9.94 0.13
CA LEU A 316 -24.83 -9.53 -0.25
C LEU A 316 -25.03 -9.41 -1.77
N LEU A 317 -23.97 -9.45 -2.58
CA LEU A 317 -24.07 -9.38 -4.04
C LEU A 317 -24.85 -10.55 -4.62
N LEU A 318 -24.81 -11.71 -3.95
CA LEU A 318 -25.53 -12.91 -4.36
C LEU A 318 -26.97 -12.95 -3.84
N LEU A 319 -27.37 -12.01 -2.98
CA LEU A 319 -28.70 -11.96 -2.36
C LEU A 319 -29.62 -11.01 -3.11
N LYS A 320 -30.68 -11.57 -3.72
CA LYS A 320 -31.66 -10.83 -4.54
C LYS A 320 -32.34 -9.64 -3.85
N SER A 321 -32.41 -9.61 -2.52
CA SER A 321 -33.12 -8.55 -1.79
C SER A 321 -32.32 -7.25 -1.66
N HIS A 322 -30.98 -7.29 -1.75
CA HIS A 322 -30.13 -6.13 -1.46
C HIS A 322 -28.92 -5.96 -2.39
N TRP A 323 -28.87 -6.75 -3.47
CA TRP A 323 -27.74 -6.80 -4.39
C TRP A 323 -27.42 -5.44 -5.05
N VAL A 324 -28.43 -4.64 -5.45
CA VAL A 324 -28.21 -3.33 -6.11
C VAL A 324 -27.43 -2.36 -5.22
N SER A 325 -27.89 -2.18 -3.96
CA SER A 325 -27.18 -1.30 -3.01
C SER A 325 -25.75 -1.77 -2.72
N SER A 326 -25.56 -3.09 -2.68
CA SER A 326 -24.26 -3.70 -2.42
C SER A 326 -23.33 -3.56 -3.63
N LEU A 327 -23.86 -3.67 -4.85
CA LEU A 327 -23.13 -3.41 -6.09
C LEU A 327 -22.62 -1.98 -6.13
N SER A 328 -23.49 -1.00 -5.89
CA SER A 328 -23.13 0.41 -5.90
C SER A 328 -21.97 0.71 -4.92
N ILE A 329 -22.01 0.14 -3.72
CA ILE A 329 -20.95 0.34 -2.72
C ILE A 329 -19.67 -0.40 -3.10
N CYS A 330 -19.77 -1.65 -3.55
CA CYS A 330 -18.62 -2.45 -3.96
C CYS A 330 -17.90 -1.81 -5.14
N VAL A 331 -18.64 -1.33 -6.16
CA VAL A 331 -18.04 -0.77 -7.37
C VAL A 331 -17.34 0.54 -7.12
N ARG A 332 -17.96 1.44 -6.35
CA ARG A 332 -17.34 2.72 -5.98
C ARG A 332 -16.10 2.47 -5.12
N SER A 333 -16.16 1.54 -4.17
CA SER A 333 -15.00 1.16 -3.37
C SER A 333 -13.87 0.55 -4.22
N ALA A 334 -14.20 -0.30 -5.21
CA ALA A 334 -13.23 -0.89 -6.12
C ALA A 334 -12.54 0.16 -7.01
N GLN A 335 -13.31 1.08 -7.59
CA GLN A 335 -12.78 2.19 -8.39
C GLN A 335 -11.87 3.11 -7.55
N THR A 336 -12.27 3.42 -6.30
CA THR A 336 -11.47 4.24 -5.40
C THR A 336 -10.18 3.52 -4.98
N LEU A 337 -10.22 2.21 -4.70
CA LEU A 337 -9.02 1.41 -4.41
C LEU A 337 -8.01 1.47 -5.54
N LEU A 338 -8.46 1.21 -6.78
CA LEU A 338 -7.60 1.26 -7.95
C LEU A 338 -7.00 2.66 -8.12
N SER A 339 -7.82 3.70 -7.97
CA SER A 339 -7.37 5.10 -8.08
C SER A 339 -6.34 5.46 -7.02
N ILE A 340 -6.53 5.05 -5.76
CA ILE A 340 -5.53 5.25 -4.68
C ILE A 340 -4.21 4.58 -5.05
N TYR A 341 -4.24 3.29 -5.43
CA TYR A 341 -3.01 2.58 -5.80
C TYR A 341 -2.34 3.24 -7.01
N PHE A 342 -3.11 3.67 -8.00
CA PHE A 342 -2.56 4.33 -9.18
C PHE A 342 -1.99 5.70 -8.88
N ASN A 343 -2.52 6.44 -7.90
CA ASN A 343 -1.91 7.71 -7.50
C ASN A 343 -0.61 7.50 -6.72
N ILE A 344 -0.54 6.47 -5.88
CA ILE A 344 0.69 6.13 -5.14
C ILE A 344 1.78 5.59 -6.09
N LEU A 345 1.41 4.68 -7.00
CA LEU A 345 2.36 3.94 -7.85
C LEU A 345 2.54 4.57 -9.25
N GLY A 346 1.67 5.50 -9.62
CA GLY A 346 1.62 6.15 -10.93
C GLY A 346 2.93 6.79 -11.38
N PRO A 347 3.67 7.51 -10.53
CA PRO A 347 5.00 8.02 -10.87
C PRO A 347 5.95 6.89 -11.33
N GLY A 348 6.04 5.79 -10.57
CA GLY A 348 6.84 4.63 -10.93
C GLY A 348 6.33 3.92 -12.20
N ILE A 349 5.02 3.79 -12.36
CA ILE A 349 4.41 3.23 -13.57
C ILE A 349 4.79 4.05 -14.81
N ARG A 350 4.75 5.38 -14.72
CA ARG A 350 5.13 6.26 -15.83
C ARG A 350 6.59 6.09 -16.20
N VAL A 351 7.49 6.06 -15.21
CA VAL A 351 8.91 5.83 -15.47
C VAL A 351 9.15 4.45 -16.12
N MET A 352 8.50 3.38 -15.64
CA MET A 352 8.55 2.05 -16.28
C MET A 352 8.09 2.08 -17.74
N ALA A 353 7.03 2.83 -18.01
CA ALA A 353 6.42 2.88 -19.33
C ALA A 353 7.25 3.64 -20.36
N HIS A 354 8.18 4.50 -19.90
CA HIS A 354 9.10 5.26 -20.76
C HIS A 354 10.48 4.60 -20.91
N ALA A 355 10.80 3.58 -20.11
CA ALA A 355 12.05 2.84 -20.25
C ALA A 355 12.07 2.04 -21.56
N ALA A 356 13.13 2.20 -22.35
CA ALA A 356 13.29 1.60 -23.68
C ALA A 356 13.58 0.08 -23.67
N THR A 357 13.80 -0.50 -22.49
CA THR A 357 14.07 -1.92 -22.28
C THR A 357 13.21 -2.44 -21.14
N PRO A 358 12.59 -3.64 -21.27
CA PRO A 358 11.88 -4.25 -20.15
C PRO A 358 12.89 -4.49 -19.02
N PRO A 359 12.57 -4.11 -17.77
CA PRO A 359 13.48 -4.27 -16.63
C PRO A 359 13.51 -5.76 -16.22
N VAL A 360 14.13 -6.59 -17.07
CA VAL A 360 14.36 -8.01 -16.81
C VAL A 360 15.61 -8.20 -15.95
N ASP A 361 16.52 -7.21 -15.93
CA ASP A 361 17.71 -7.20 -15.07
C ASP A 361 17.61 -6.14 -13.96
N ASN A 362 17.03 -6.59 -12.84
CA ASN A 362 17.29 -6.30 -11.42
C ASN A 362 17.76 -4.94 -10.88
N HIS A 363 18.32 -3.99 -11.62
CA HIS A 363 18.83 -2.73 -11.06
C HIS A 363 17.83 -1.58 -11.22
N GLU A 364 17.37 -1.31 -12.46
CA GLU A 364 16.41 -0.23 -12.72
C GLU A 364 15.01 -0.57 -12.20
N GLY A 365 14.60 -1.84 -12.29
CA GLY A 365 13.34 -2.32 -11.71
C GLY A 365 13.32 -2.27 -10.18
N ARG A 366 14.49 -2.44 -9.52
CA ARG A 366 14.63 -2.20 -8.08
C ARG A 366 14.61 -0.71 -7.80
N GLN A 367 15.38 0.14 -8.51
CA GLN A 367 15.32 1.61 -8.38
C GLN A 367 13.92 2.20 -8.59
N LEU A 368 13.10 1.54 -9.39
CA LEU A 368 11.72 1.92 -9.62
C LEU A 368 10.75 1.43 -8.53
N GLN A 369 10.95 0.22 -8.00
CA GLN A 369 10.25 -0.25 -6.80
C GLN A 369 10.67 0.54 -5.57
N GLU A 370 11.95 0.90 -5.50
CA GLU A 370 12.60 1.76 -4.53
C GLU A 370 11.82 3.07 -4.48
N ALA A 371 11.56 3.71 -5.64
CA ALA A 371 10.77 4.95 -5.78
C ALA A 371 9.29 4.89 -5.32
N THR A 372 8.78 3.74 -4.85
CA THR A 372 7.39 3.64 -4.37
C THR A 372 7.30 3.44 -2.85
N ASN A 373 6.65 4.39 -2.17
CA ASN A 373 6.47 4.44 -0.71
C ASN A 373 5.72 3.24 -0.08
N LEU A 374 5.19 2.31 -0.89
CA LEU A 374 4.36 1.20 -0.43
C LEU A 374 5.01 -0.15 -0.75
N PRO A 375 5.45 -0.93 0.27
CA PRO A 375 6.01 -2.26 0.06
C PRO A 375 5.07 -3.10 -0.83
N PRO A 376 5.58 -3.70 -1.91
CA PRO A 376 4.77 -4.56 -2.76
C PRO A 376 4.33 -5.78 -1.95
N THR A 377 3.04 -5.95 -1.67
CA THR A 377 2.51 -7.17 -1.03
C THR A 377 1.58 -7.97 -1.96
N TRP A 378 1.56 -9.30 -1.84
CA TRP A 378 0.67 -10.15 -2.67
C TRP A 378 -0.81 -9.81 -2.45
N ARG A 379 -1.16 -9.31 -1.27
CA ARG A 379 -2.51 -8.84 -0.98
C ARG A 379 -2.90 -7.58 -1.75
N GLN A 380 -1.96 -6.72 -2.11
CA GLN A 380 -2.26 -5.62 -3.04
C GLN A 380 -2.61 -6.18 -4.42
N VAL A 381 -1.91 -7.21 -4.89
CA VAL A 381 -2.29 -7.95 -6.12
C VAL A 381 -3.71 -8.47 -5.99
N GLN A 382 -4.04 -9.14 -4.88
CA GLN A 382 -5.41 -9.61 -4.63
C GLN A 382 -6.45 -8.48 -4.64
N ARG A 383 -6.18 -7.36 -3.96
CA ARG A 383 -7.08 -6.19 -3.92
C ARG A 383 -7.27 -5.58 -5.30
N ILE A 384 -6.20 -5.42 -6.08
CA ILE A 384 -6.23 -4.87 -7.44
C ILE A 384 -7.04 -5.79 -8.35
N THR A 385 -6.73 -7.09 -8.37
CA THR A 385 -7.45 -8.07 -9.19
C THR A 385 -8.92 -8.14 -8.80
N THR A 386 -9.23 -8.25 -7.50
CA THR A 386 -10.62 -8.31 -7.00
C THR A 386 -11.38 -7.04 -7.38
N SER A 387 -10.75 -5.86 -7.30
CA SER A 387 -11.39 -4.60 -7.68
C SER A 387 -11.76 -4.58 -9.16
N ALA A 388 -10.88 -5.04 -10.05
CA ALA A 388 -11.18 -5.15 -11.48
C ALA A 388 -12.34 -6.13 -11.74
N LEU A 389 -12.34 -7.30 -11.08
CA LEU A 389 -13.41 -8.30 -11.21
C LEU A 389 -14.77 -7.76 -10.74
N ILE A 390 -14.80 -7.01 -9.64
CA ILE A 390 -16.02 -6.35 -9.16
C ILE A 390 -16.54 -5.36 -10.20
N VAL A 391 -15.66 -4.55 -10.81
CA VAL A 391 -16.09 -3.58 -11.83
C VAL A 391 -16.65 -4.29 -13.07
N ILE A 392 -16.02 -5.37 -13.53
CA ILE A 392 -16.53 -6.18 -14.67
C ILE A 392 -17.88 -6.81 -14.31
N TYR A 393 -18.02 -7.33 -13.09
CA TYR A 393 -19.30 -7.86 -12.62
C TYR A 393 -20.40 -6.79 -12.66
N CYS A 394 -20.11 -5.58 -12.18
CA CYS A 394 -21.05 -4.46 -12.22
C CYS A 394 -21.40 -4.04 -13.65
N PHE A 395 -20.43 -4.09 -14.57
CA PHE A 395 -20.66 -3.80 -15.99
C PHE A 395 -21.67 -4.77 -16.61
N TRP A 396 -21.57 -6.07 -16.33
CA TRP A 396 -22.53 -7.07 -16.82
C TRP A 396 -23.94 -6.88 -16.24
N HIS A 397 -24.04 -6.24 -15.09
CA HIS A 397 -25.30 -5.88 -14.45
C HIS A 397 -25.81 -4.49 -14.86
N GLY A 398 -25.09 -3.77 -15.73
CA GLY A 398 -25.49 -2.44 -16.21
C GLY A 398 -25.25 -1.29 -15.23
N GLU A 399 -24.51 -1.53 -14.14
CA GLU A 399 -24.27 -0.54 -13.07
C GLU A 399 -23.06 0.36 -13.36
N THR A 400 -22.19 -0.02 -14.30
CA THR A 400 -21.05 0.80 -14.74
C THR A 400 -21.08 1.01 -16.25
N SER A 401 -20.58 2.17 -16.68
CA SER A 401 -20.43 2.45 -18.10
C SER A 401 -19.25 1.69 -18.72
N TYR A 402 -19.23 1.66 -20.05
CA TYR A 402 -18.08 1.17 -20.82
C TYR A 402 -16.79 1.91 -20.45
N GLU A 403 -16.84 3.24 -20.33
CA GLU A 403 -15.69 4.09 -20.01
C GLU A 403 -15.18 3.84 -18.58
N GLU A 404 -16.08 3.76 -17.59
CA GLU A 404 -15.72 3.48 -16.20
C GLU A 404 -15.04 2.11 -16.09
N SER A 405 -15.57 1.11 -16.79
CA SER A 405 -15.09 -0.26 -16.74
C SER A 405 -13.77 -0.43 -17.47
N GLY A 406 -13.63 0.19 -18.65
CA GLY A 406 -12.40 0.21 -19.43
C GLY A 406 -11.24 0.87 -18.69
N ARG A 407 -11.48 2.05 -18.09
CA ARG A 407 -10.48 2.76 -17.27
C ARG A 407 -10.05 1.94 -16.06
N ALA A 408 -11.00 1.32 -15.34
CA ALA A 408 -10.68 0.50 -14.18
C ALA A 408 -9.84 -0.74 -14.54
N CYS A 409 -10.19 -1.43 -15.63
CA CYS A 409 -9.43 -2.60 -16.09
C CYS A 409 -8.02 -2.22 -16.55
N ALA A 410 -7.88 -1.13 -17.32
CA ALA A 410 -6.58 -0.61 -17.75
C ALA A 410 -5.71 -0.24 -16.55
N MET A 411 -6.27 0.47 -15.57
CA MET A 411 -5.59 0.84 -14.33
C MET A 411 -5.11 -0.39 -13.55
N ALA A 412 -5.97 -1.41 -13.40
CA ALA A 412 -5.60 -2.65 -12.73
C ALA A 412 -4.46 -3.38 -13.44
N LEU A 413 -4.47 -3.45 -14.77
CA LEU A 413 -3.41 -4.08 -15.55
C LEU A 413 -2.08 -3.34 -15.43
N LEU A 414 -2.07 -2.00 -15.46
CA LEU A 414 -0.87 -1.20 -15.21
C LEU A 414 -0.30 -1.42 -13.82
N LEU A 415 -1.17 -1.45 -12.81
CA LEU A 415 -0.78 -1.73 -11.42
C LEU A 415 -0.18 -3.13 -11.28
N LEU A 416 -0.78 -4.15 -11.90
CA LEU A 416 -0.26 -5.51 -11.90
C LEU A 416 1.07 -5.62 -12.68
N GLU A 417 1.20 -4.92 -13.81
CA GLU A 417 2.46 -4.90 -14.57
C GLU A 417 3.59 -4.27 -13.76
N PHE A 418 3.31 -3.20 -13.03
CA PHE A 418 4.27 -2.63 -12.09
C PHE A 418 4.68 -3.64 -11.02
N ARG A 419 3.73 -4.39 -10.48
CA ARG A 419 3.97 -5.44 -9.49
C ARG A 419 4.70 -6.67 -10.07
N ARG A 420 4.74 -6.85 -11.40
CA ARG A 420 5.48 -7.93 -12.08
C ARG A 420 6.97 -7.88 -11.78
N THR A 421 7.51 -6.71 -11.49
CA THR A 421 8.91 -6.52 -11.06
C THR A 421 9.27 -7.32 -9.79
N ARG A 422 8.31 -7.67 -8.92
CA ARG A 422 8.54 -8.52 -7.73
C ARG A 422 8.14 -9.98 -7.95
N TRP A 423 6.96 -10.22 -8.52
CA TRP A 423 6.39 -11.57 -8.60
C TRP A 423 6.49 -12.23 -9.98
N GLY A 424 7.07 -11.55 -10.97
CA GLY A 424 7.32 -12.10 -12.30
C GLY A 424 6.08 -12.72 -12.92
N SER A 425 6.25 -13.92 -13.49
CA SER A 425 5.20 -14.67 -14.17
C SER A 425 4.05 -15.14 -13.26
N THR A 426 4.18 -15.07 -11.93
CA THR A 426 3.05 -15.44 -11.05
C THR A 426 1.84 -14.52 -11.24
N LEU A 427 2.02 -13.33 -11.82
CA LEU A 427 0.92 -12.42 -12.14
C LEU A 427 0.21 -12.72 -13.47
N ASP A 428 0.73 -13.66 -14.28
CA ASP A 428 0.22 -13.94 -15.62
C ASP A 428 -1.25 -14.36 -15.60
N ASP A 429 -1.65 -15.22 -14.65
CA ASP A 429 -3.02 -15.70 -14.56
C ASP A 429 -4.00 -14.59 -14.19
N ALA A 430 -3.61 -13.70 -13.26
CA ALA A 430 -4.42 -12.56 -12.85
C ALA A 430 -4.60 -11.55 -13.99
N GLN A 431 -3.51 -11.18 -14.67
CA GLN A 431 -3.57 -10.28 -15.82
C GLN A 431 -4.36 -10.90 -16.98
N ARG A 432 -4.12 -12.18 -17.30
CA ARG A 432 -4.84 -12.91 -18.35
C ARG A 432 -6.34 -12.96 -18.07
N SER A 433 -6.73 -13.20 -16.82
CA SER A 433 -8.14 -13.23 -16.42
C SER A 433 -8.83 -11.87 -16.64
N ILE A 434 -8.20 -10.77 -16.24
CA ILE A 434 -8.75 -9.42 -16.46
C ILE A 434 -8.88 -9.13 -17.95
N ARG A 435 -7.85 -9.43 -18.76
CA ARG A 435 -7.89 -9.22 -20.21
C ARG A 435 -8.97 -10.06 -20.89
N ALA A 436 -9.06 -11.35 -20.55
CA ALA A 436 -10.05 -12.26 -21.13
C ALA A 436 -11.47 -11.78 -20.81
N LEU A 437 -11.73 -11.42 -19.55
CA LEU A 437 -13.05 -10.94 -19.13
C LEU A 437 -13.40 -9.58 -19.75
N ALA A 438 -12.45 -8.66 -19.86
CA ALA A 438 -12.64 -7.42 -20.59
C ALA A 438 -12.97 -7.67 -22.07
N GLY A 439 -12.22 -8.56 -22.73
CA GLY A 439 -12.47 -8.96 -24.12
C GLY A 439 -13.84 -9.60 -24.35
N ILE A 440 -14.25 -10.53 -23.48
CA ILE A 440 -15.60 -11.14 -23.50
C ILE A 440 -16.69 -10.07 -23.33
N SER A 441 -16.39 -9.03 -22.54
CA SER A 441 -17.29 -7.89 -22.30
C SER A 441 -17.28 -6.88 -23.45
N GLY A 442 -16.48 -7.09 -24.50
CA GLY A 442 -16.30 -6.15 -25.60
C GLY A 442 -15.55 -4.88 -25.20
N ILE A 443 -14.84 -4.88 -24.06
CA ILE A 443 -14.09 -3.73 -23.55
C ILE A 443 -12.71 -3.69 -24.19
N TRP A 444 -12.47 -2.67 -25.01
CA TRP A 444 -11.19 -2.44 -25.66
C TRP A 444 -10.27 -1.63 -24.75
N LEU A 445 -9.20 -2.28 -24.26
CA LEU A 445 -8.35 -1.69 -23.22
C LEU A 445 -7.33 -0.67 -23.75
N ARG A 446 -6.89 -0.82 -25.01
CA ARG A 446 -5.80 -0.02 -25.58
C ARG A 446 -6.04 1.50 -25.55
N PRO A 447 -7.22 2.03 -25.95
CA PRO A 447 -7.46 3.47 -25.88
C PRO A 447 -7.33 4.05 -24.45
N PHE A 448 -7.74 3.29 -23.44
CA PHE A 448 -7.63 3.72 -22.04
C PHE A 448 -6.19 3.68 -21.54
N LEU A 449 -5.38 2.71 -21.99
CA LEU A 449 -3.96 2.65 -21.68
C LEU A 449 -3.19 3.83 -22.30
N GLU A 450 -3.51 4.18 -23.55
CA GLU A 450 -2.95 5.34 -24.25
C GLU A 450 -3.35 6.66 -23.57
N GLU A 451 -4.60 6.78 -23.11
CA GLU A 451 -5.06 7.95 -22.34
C GLU A 451 -4.29 8.09 -21.02
N MET A 452 -4.11 6.98 -20.29
CA MET A 452 -3.45 7.00 -18.98
C MET A 452 -1.92 7.20 -19.08
N LEU A 453 -1.31 6.79 -20.19
CA LEU A 453 0.13 6.87 -20.43
C LEU A 453 0.44 7.38 -21.85
N PRO A 454 0.22 8.68 -22.14
CA PRO A 454 0.28 9.25 -23.49
C PRO A 454 1.67 9.30 -24.14
N ARG A 455 2.69 8.71 -23.50
CA ARG A 455 4.08 8.62 -23.98
C ARG A 455 4.69 7.24 -23.73
N ALA A 456 3.90 6.24 -23.37
CA ALA A 456 4.39 4.89 -23.17
C ALA A 456 4.97 4.32 -24.48
N SER A 457 5.96 3.45 -24.38
CA SER A 457 6.44 2.70 -25.54
C SER A 457 5.36 1.75 -26.06
N GLU A 458 5.30 1.53 -27.38
CA GLU A 458 4.39 0.56 -28.01
C GLU A 458 4.58 -0.85 -27.43
N GLU A 459 5.83 -1.23 -27.12
CA GLU A 459 6.12 -2.50 -26.46
C GLU A 459 5.46 -2.61 -25.08
N CYS A 460 5.49 -1.54 -24.28
CA CYS A 460 4.83 -1.49 -22.99
C CYS A 460 3.31 -1.62 -23.15
N LEU A 461 2.71 -0.84 -24.05
CA LEU A 461 1.27 -0.86 -24.30
C LEU A 461 0.81 -2.23 -24.81
N ALA A 462 1.51 -2.82 -25.78
CA ALA A 462 1.20 -4.13 -26.32
C ALA A 462 1.30 -5.24 -25.26
N ARG A 463 2.36 -5.20 -24.42
CA ARG A 463 2.54 -6.13 -23.30
C ARG A 463 1.42 -6.03 -22.28
N VAL A 464 1.01 -4.81 -21.90
CA VAL A 464 -0.05 -4.59 -20.91
C VAL A 464 -1.42 -4.95 -21.49
N ALA A 465 -1.71 -4.58 -22.74
CA ALA A 465 -2.95 -4.91 -23.44
C ALA A 465 -3.09 -6.41 -23.72
N GLY A 466 -1.96 -7.12 -23.87
CA GLY A 466 -1.93 -8.54 -24.23
C GLY A 466 -1.96 -8.77 -25.74
N ASP A 467 -1.49 -7.83 -26.54
CA ASP A 467 -1.43 -7.88 -28.02
C ASP A 467 -0.35 -8.86 -28.54
N HIS A 468 -0.03 -9.91 -27.77
CA HIS A 468 0.97 -10.91 -28.15
C HIS A 468 0.40 -11.83 -29.25
N PRO A 469 1.17 -12.18 -30.31
CA PRO A 469 0.71 -12.97 -31.46
C PRO A 469 0.22 -14.41 -31.15
N SER A 470 0.19 -14.81 -29.88
CA SER A 470 -0.14 -16.17 -29.43
C SER A 470 -1.60 -16.36 -29.00
N PHE A 471 -2.38 -15.27 -28.88
CA PHE A 471 -3.78 -15.33 -28.47
C PHE A 471 -4.64 -14.44 -29.38
N PRO A 472 -5.21 -14.97 -30.47
CA PRO A 472 -6.09 -14.22 -31.33
C PRO A 472 -7.48 -14.19 -30.68
N PHE A 473 -7.69 -13.29 -29.72
CA PHE A 473 -9.03 -12.75 -29.58
C PHE A 473 -9.20 -11.81 -30.76
N ALA A 474 -9.96 -12.27 -31.76
CA ALA A 474 -10.23 -11.54 -32.99
C ALA A 474 -10.52 -10.09 -32.65
N GLN A 475 -9.71 -9.15 -33.17
CA GLN A 475 -10.09 -7.74 -33.16
C GLN A 475 -11.44 -7.65 -33.88
N PRO A 476 -12.55 -7.29 -33.22
CA PRO A 476 -13.76 -6.96 -33.95
C PRO A 476 -13.43 -5.81 -34.90
N ASP A 477 -13.87 -5.93 -36.14
CA ASP A 477 -13.60 -4.97 -37.21
C ASP A 477 -13.88 -3.52 -36.73
N ARG A 478 -12.89 -2.62 -36.86
CA ARG A 478 -12.95 -1.21 -36.38
C ARG A 478 -14.11 -0.42 -36.98
N SER A 479 -14.81 -0.99 -37.96
CA SER A 479 -15.90 -0.39 -38.73
C SER A 479 -17.28 -0.52 -38.07
N LEU A 480 -17.47 -1.34 -37.02
CA LEU A 480 -18.82 -1.61 -36.47
C LEU A 480 -19.12 -1.02 -35.07
N THR A 481 -18.12 -0.57 -34.30
CA THR A 481 -18.31 -0.32 -32.85
C THR A 481 -18.68 1.11 -32.43
N ILE A 482 -18.84 2.07 -33.33
CA ILE A 482 -19.26 3.44 -32.95
C ILE A 482 -20.74 3.72 -33.28
N GLN A 483 -21.36 2.99 -34.22
CA GLN A 483 -22.77 3.20 -34.58
C GLN A 483 -23.75 2.25 -33.89
N GLU A 484 -23.40 0.98 -33.62
CA GLU A 484 -24.33 0.03 -33.00
C GLU A 484 -24.37 0.11 -31.46
N ALA A 485 -23.40 0.79 -30.82
CA ALA A 485 -23.43 1.04 -29.37
C ALA A 485 -24.34 2.22 -28.97
N ARG A 486 -24.91 2.94 -29.95
CA ARG A 486 -25.76 4.13 -29.74
C ARG A 486 -27.20 4.02 -30.24
N GLY A 487 -27.61 2.89 -30.82
CA GLY A 487 -28.99 2.69 -31.25
C GLY A 487 -29.25 1.21 -31.53
N ASP A 488 -30.44 0.75 -31.15
CA ASP A 488 -31.04 -0.51 -31.59
C ASP A 488 -30.54 -1.80 -30.92
N ARG A 489 -30.87 -1.96 -29.63
CA ARG A 489 -31.28 -3.28 -29.09
C ARG A 489 -31.98 -3.23 -27.72
N PHE A 490 -32.88 -2.27 -27.53
CA PHE A 490 -33.74 -2.20 -26.33
C PHE A 490 -35.23 -1.96 -26.66
N GLU A 491 -35.68 -2.32 -27.86
CA GLU A 491 -37.10 -2.42 -28.17
C GLU A 491 -37.43 -3.84 -28.60
N GLN A 492 -37.87 -4.65 -27.63
CA GLN A 492 -38.89 -5.69 -27.76
C GLN A 492 -38.94 -6.50 -26.46
N LEU A 493 -39.63 -5.95 -25.47
CA LEU A 493 -40.30 -6.68 -24.38
C LEU A 493 -41.23 -5.68 -23.66
N GLU A 494 -42.19 -5.10 -24.38
CA GLU A 494 -43.32 -4.42 -23.74
C GLU A 494 -44.46 -5.43 -23.52
N TRP A 495 -44.72 -5.74 -22.26
CA TRP A 495 -46.04 -6.17 -21.80
C TRP A 495 -46.82 -4.92 -21.37
N HIS A 496 -47.99 -4.73 -21.97
CA HIS A 496 -48.95 -3.67 -21.69
C HIS A 496 -49.34 -3.56 -20.20
N SER A 497 -49.54 -2.33 -19.71
CA SER A 497 -50.89 -1.81 -19.41
C SER A 497 -50.88 -0.39 -18.81
N ALA A 498 -51.51 0.51 -19.55
CA ALA A 498 -52.40 1.61 -19.13
C ALA A 498 -51.97 2.56 -17.99
N LEU A 499 -51.83 3.85 -18.33
CA LEU A 499 -52.79 4.89 -17.92
C LEU A 499 -52.64 6.14 -18.81
N THR A 500 -53.79 6.61 -19.27
CA THR A 500 -54.10 7.77 -20.12
C THR A 500 -53.73 9.14 -19.53
N ASP A 501 -52.94 9.92 -20.28
CA ASP A 501 -53.23 11.24 -20.93
C ASP A 501 -53.71 12.48 -20.09
N PRO A 502 -53.68 13.74 -20.59
CA PRO A 502 -52.62 14.61 -21.16
C PRO A 502 -52.61 16.06 -20.58
N ARG A 503 -51.75 16.93 -21.17
CA ARG A 503 -51.73 18.44 -21.19
C ARG A 503 -50.68 19.08 -20.28
N ASP A 504 -49.85 20.06 -20.66
CA ASP A 504 -49.77 21.04 -21.77
C ASP A 504 -48.27 21.35 -22.00
N GLN A 505 -47.74 21.30 -23.23
CA GLN A 505 -47.55 22.41 -24.18
C GLN A 505 -46.60 23.57 -23.79
N GLN A 506 -45.59 23.71 -24.67
CA GLN A 506 -44.98 24.95 -25.20
C GLN A 506 -43.83 25.64 -24.45
N GLY A 507 -42.76 25.96 -25.21
CA GLY A 507 -42.01 27.20 -25.00
C GLY A 507 -40.52 27.19 -25.32
N GLN A 508 -40.16 27.28 -26.61
CA GLN A 508 -39.13 28.16 -27.19
C GLN A 508 -37.76 28.37 -26.49
N ALA A 509 -36.69 28.02 -27.22
CA ALA A 509 -35.40 28.75 -27.21
C ALA A 509 -35.57 30.12 -27.93
N PRO A 510 -34.66 31.12 -27.83
CA PRO A 510 -33.28 30.94 -28.30
C PRO A 510 -32.17 31.91 -27.76
N SER A 511 -30.93 31.62 -28.19
CA SER A 511 -29.84 32.54 -28.60
C SER A 511 -28.91 33.25 -27.59
N ASN A 512 -27.61 32.92 -27.77
CA ASN A 512 -26.42 33.79 -27.94
C ASN A 512 -25.90 34.67 -26.78
N MET A 513 -24.62 34.48 -26.43
CA MET A 513 -23.58 35.53 -26.62
C MET A 513 -22.14 35.01 -26.44
N ASN A 514 -21.30 35.42 -27.40
CA ASN A 514 -19.83 35.52 -27.52
C ASN A 514 -18.95 35.47 -26.25
N VAL A 515 -17.68 35.08 -26.41
CA VAL A 515 -16.50 35.99 -26.31
C VAL A 515 -15.16 35.26 -26.59
N ALA A 516 -14.45 35.82 -27.58
CA ALA A 516 -13.01 36.08 -27.77
C ALA A 516 -11.91 35.00 -27.62
N ASP A 517 -11.21 34.83 -28.74
CA ASP A 517 -9.79 34.50 -28.89
C ASP A 517 -8.85 35.62 -28.39
N GLY A 518 -7.63 35.22 -27.98
CA GLY A 518 -6.42 36.03 -28.23
C GLY A 518 -5.34 36.05 -27.13
N ALA A 519 -4.39 35.09 -27.20
CA ALA A 519 -2.91 35.19 -27.08
C ALA A 519 -2.24 35.96 -25.89
N PRO A 520 -0.97 35.70 -25.49
CA PRO A 520 0.12 35.21 -26.33
C PRO A 520 1.12 34.20 -25.71
N ALA A 521 1.98 33.72 -26.60
CA ALA A 521 3.15 32.89 -26.37
C ALA A 521 4.16 33.54 -25.41
N GLY A 522 4.69 32.70 -24.51
CA GLY A 522 5.92 32.94 -23.76
C GLY A 522 6.89 31.79 -24.03
N SER A 523 7.98 32.11 -24.71
CA SER A 523 9.21 31.33 -24.78
C SER A 523 9.73 31.00 -23.38
N SER A 524 10.34 29.82 -23.17
CA SER A 524 11.62 29.68 -22.44
C SER A 524 11.95 28.22 -22.14
N THR A 525 13.21 27.90 -22.45
CA THR A 525 14.13 26.97 -21.74
C THR A 525 13.85 25.47 -21.70
N ALA A 526 14.85 24.74 -22.22
CA ALA A 526 15.11 23.32 -22.02
C ALA A 526 14.99 22.91 -20.54
N PRO A 527 14.51 21.69 -20.23
CA PRO A 527 14.61 21.17 -18.88
C PRO A 527 16.03 20.63 -18.66
N SER A 528 16.72 21.27 -17.73
CA SER A 528 17.88 20.75 -17.04
C SER A 528 17.55 19.42 -16.35
N GLN A 529 18.54 18.53 -16.35
CA GLN A 529 18.68 17.42 -15.42
C GLN A 529 18.45 17.91 -13.99
N ASP A 530 17.57 17.25 -13.24
CA ASP A 530 17.54 17.12 -11.77
C ASP A 530 16.15 16.61 -11.32
N ILE A 531 15.94 15.28 -11.33
CA ILE A 531 14.78 14.64 -10.69
C ILE A 531 15.21 13.25 -10.17
N TYR A 532 15.80 13.17 -8.98
CA TYR A 532 15.89 11.93 -8.18
C TYR A 532 16.18 12.31 -6.73
N ASP A 533 15.15 12.41 -5.88
CA ASP A 533 15.26 12.47 -4.41
C ASP A 533 13.85 12.44 -3.81
N PHE A 534 13.22 11.27 -3.61
CA PHE A 534 11.95 11.21 -2.84
C PHE A 534 11.66 9.79 -2.37
N LEU A 535 12.19 9.41 -1.20
CA LEU A 535 11.72 8.21 -0.54
C LEU A 535 11.60 8.34 0.97
N LEU A 536 10.38 7.99 1.41
CA LEU A 536 10.07 7.39 2.69
C LEU A 536 10.33 8.36 3.86
N LEU A 537 9.33 9.16 4.26
CA LEU A 537 9.21 10.03 5.47
C LEU A 537 10.04 11.32 5.58
N ASP A 538 10.22 12.09 4.51
CA ASP A 538 10.85 13.41 4.63
C ASP A 538 9.93 14.48 5.27
N LEU A 539 10.44 15.14 6.32
CA LEU A 539 10.08 16.50 6.73
C LEU A 539 11.37 17.24 7.15
N PRO A 540 11.65 18.43 6.61
CA PRO A 540 12.68 19.32 7.16
C PRO A 540 12.08 20.13 8.33
N ILE A 541 12.55 19.89 9.55
CA ILE A 541 12.49 20.89 10.62
C ILE A 541 13.88 21.51 10.75
N SER A 542 14.12 22.55 9.96
CA SER A 542 15.18 23.52 10.25
C SER A 542 14.78 24.90 9.76
N SER A 543 13.80 25.51 10.43
CA SER A 543 13.60 26.96 10.38
C SER A 543 12.74 27.51 11.52
N PHE A 544 12.83 26.97 12.73
CA PHE A 544 12.41 27.68 13.94
C PHE A 544 13.37 27.29 15.06
N TRP A 545 13.88 28.27 15.81
CA TRP A 545 14.92 28.23 16.87
C TRP A 545 16.36 28.62 16.43
N ASN A 546 16.57 29.94 16.32
CA ASN A 546 17.72 30.77 16.72
C ASN A 546 17.30 32.20 16.34
N SER A 547 17.12 33.22 17.17
CA SER A 547 17.65 33.56 18.50
C SER A 547 16.75 34.64 19.13
N GLU A 548 16.47 34.56 20.42
CA GLU A 548 16.22 35.77 21.21
C GLU A 548 17.56 36.46 21.53
N GLY A 549 17.59 37.79 21.43
CA GLY A 549 18.37 38.64 22.34
C GLY A 549 19.81 38.98 21.95
N SER A 550 19.96 40.01 21.12
CA SER A 550 20.84 41.17 21.39
C SER A 550 20.29 42.37 20.65
#